data_AF-A0A7V5RZK4-F1
#
_entry.id   AF-A0A7V5RZK4-F1
#
_cell.length_a   1.000
_cell.length_b   1.000
_cell.length_c   1.000
_cell.angle_alpha   90.00
_cell.angle_beta   90.00
_cell.angle_gamma   90.00
#
_symmetry.space_group_name_H-M   'P 1'
#
loop_
_entity.id
_entity.type
_entity.pdbx_description
1 polymer ?
#
loop_
_entity_poly.entity_id
_entity_poly.type
_entity_poly.pdbx_seq_one_letter_code
_entity_poly.pdbx_strand_id
1 'polypeptide(L)'
;MAKRESGRVLGILVFLLLLAGIGVGAWYFLVYTKSPQYALNQFFAAAKANDTQKVEQYLDKSGAIVGMLAAAAAMGQAGGIDPVRAIYPGYGDASLGQTQKVTIESVTVEGDRAKAKVVMEVAVDGKTETIKPTYVLVKTEDGWKVQVQDTVFGSFNQFVTPRLRRTLERQLRGVANSPMGAMAKQQLQEIRAEIEKYPEFAQLLKQAGLL
;
A
#
# COMPACT_ATOMS: atom_id res chain seq x y z
N MET A 1 -28.93 48.78 -31.52
CA MET A 1 -29.36 47.39 -31.19
C MET A 1 -28.26 46.53 -30.54
N ALA A 2 -26.97 46.85 -30.68
CA ALA A 2 -25.83 46.06 -30.16
C ALA A 2 -25.75 45.85 -28.62
N LYS A 3 -26.36 46.71 -27.79
CA LYS A 3 -26.31 46.59 -26.31
C LYS A 3 -27.17 45.45 -25.73
N ARG A 4 -28.17 44.93 -26.47
CA ARG A 4 -29.04 43.83 -25.99
C ARG A 4 -28.50 42.45 -26.33
N GLU A 5 -27.66 42.35 -27.37
CA GLU A 5 -27.00 41.09 -27.77
C GLU A 5 -25.81 40.78 -26.85
N SER A 6 -25.04 41.79 -26.43
CA SER A 6 -23.91 41.60 -25.51
C SER A 6 -24.33 41.05 -24.15
N GLY A 7 -25.46 41.51 -23.58
CA GLY A 7 -25.99 41.00 -22.31
C GLY A 7 -26.47 39.55 -22.37
N ARG A 8 -27.02 39.12 -23.52
CA ARG A 8 -27.40 37.72 -23.76
C ARG A 8 -26.18 36.81 -23.89
N VAL A 9 -25.17 37.23 -24.64
CA VAL A 9 -23.92 36.47 -24.80
C VAL A 9 -23.17 36.37 -23.48
N LEU A 10 -23.10 37.44 -22.70
CA LEU A 10 -22.47 37.42 -21.37
C LEU A 10 -23.23 36.51 -20.40
N GLY A 11 -24.58 36.54 -20.42
CA GLY A 11 -25.41 35.66 -19.61
C GLY A 11 -25.22 34.17 -19.96
N ILE A 12 -25.11 33.85 -21.26
CA ILE A 12 -24.83 32.49 -21.73
C ILE A 12 -23.42 32.05 -21.29
N LEU A 13 -22.41 32.91 -21.39
CA LEU A 13 -21.04 32.60 -20.96
C LEU A 13 -20.94 32.35 -19.45
N VAL A 14 -21.59 33.17 -18.63
CA VAL A 14 -21.63 32.98 -17.17
C VAL A 14 -22.37 31.69 -16.82
N PHE A 15 -23.48 31.39 -17.50
CA PHE A 15 -24.23 30.15 -17.31
C PHE A 15 -23.42 28.90 -17.69
N LEU A 16 -22.67 28.94 -18.80
CA LEU A 16 -21.76 27.86 -19.20
C LEU A 16 -20.61 27.67 -18.21
N LEU A 17 -20.04 28.75 -17.67
CA LEU A 17 -19.02 28.69 -16.62
C LEU A 17 -19.55 28.06 -15.33
N LEU A 18 -20.78 28.41 -14.92
CA LEU A 18 -21.42 27.80 -13.75
C LEU A 18 -21.72 26.31 -13.98
N LEU A 19 -22.21 25.93 -15.15
CA LEU A 19 -22.42 24.52 -15.51
C LEU A 19 -21.10 23.75 -15.56
N ALA A 20 -20.02 24.35 -16.07
CA ALA A 20 -18.70 23.73 -16.05
C ALA A 20 -18.19 23.55 -14.61
N GLY A 21 -18.35 24.54 -13.73
CA GLY A 21 -18.00 24.44 -12.31
C GLY A 21 -18.79 23.35 -11.58
N ILE A 22 -20.11 23.29 -11.80
CA ILE A 22 -20.98 22.23 -11.25
C ILE A 22 -20.58 20.86 -11.82
N GLY A 23 -20.29 20.77 -13.12
CA GLY A 23 -19.86 19.54 -13.76
C GLY A 23 -18.53 19.02 -13.21
N VAL A 24 -17.55 19.90 -13.01
CA VAL A 24 -16.26 19.55 -12.39
C VAL A 24 -16.44 19.15 -10.92
N GLY A 25 -17.27 19.87 -10.16
CA GLY A 25 -17.60 19.52 -8.79
C GLY A 25 -18.30 18.17 -8.67
N ALA A 26 -19.31 17.92 -9.52
CA ALA A 26 -20.04 16.66 -9.57
C ALA A 26 -19.13 15.49 -9.96
N TRP A 27 -18.25 15.67 -10.96
CA TRP A 27 -17.27 14.65 -11.34
C TRP A 27 -16.30 14.35 -10.21
N TYR A 28 -15.78 15.38 -9.52
CA TYR A 28 -14.90 15.22 -8.38
C TYR A 28 -15.56 14.38 -7.27
N PHE A 29 -16.80 14.71 -6.90
CA PHE A 29 -17.53 14.03 -5.82
C PHE A 29 -18.13 12.67 -6.19
N LEU A 30 -18.51 12.45 -7.44
CA LEU A 30 -19.18 11.21 -7.85
C LEU A 30 -18.22 10.17 -8.43
N VAL A 31 -17.09 10.61 -8.99
CA VAL A 31 -16.14 9.74 -9.70
C VAL A 31 -14.79 9.70 -8.99
N TYR A 32 -14.17 10.85 -8.73
CA TYR A 32 -12.80 10.87 -8.21
C TYR A 32 -12.69 10.38 -6.76
N THR A 33 -13.56 10.83 -5.86
CA THR A 33 -13.60 10.37 -4.45
C THR A 33 -13.85 8.86 -4.31
N LYS A 34 -14.43 8.24 -5.35
CA LYS A 34 -14.69 6.79 -5.41
C LYS A 34 -13.63 6.02 -6.21
N SER A 35 -12.54 6.67 -6.60
CA SER A 35 -11.47 6.07 -7.39
C SER A 35 -10.41 5.42 -6.50
N PRO A 36 -9.73 4.35 -6.98
CA PRO A 36 -8.59 3.76 -6.28
C PRO A 36 -7.44 4.76 -6.10
N GLN A 37 -7.24 5.67 -7.05
CA GLN A 37 -6.24 6.73 -6.96
C GLN A 37 -6.49 7.65 -5.76
N TYR A 38 -7.75 8.01 -5.51
CA TYR A 38 -8.12 8.84 -4.36
C TYR A 38 -7.84 8.12 -3.04
N ALA A 39 -8.30 6.87 -2.89
CA ALA A 39 -8.04 6.08 -1.69
C ALA A 39 -6.54 5.95 -1.39
N LEU A 40 -5.73 5.70 -2.42
CA LEU A 40 -4.28 5.61 -2.28
C LEU A 40 -3.66 6.94 -1.83
N ASN A 41 -4.10 8.07 -2.39
CA ASN A 41 -3.65 9.39 -1.96
C ASN A 41 -4.04 9.69 -0.51
N GLN A 42 -5.25 9.30 -0.08
CA GLN A 42 -5.69 9.46 1.31
C GLN A 42 -4.87 8.60 2.26
N PHE A 43 -4.58 7.35 1.89
CA PHE A 43 -3.65 6.49 2.62
C PHE A 43 -2.28 7.15 2.79
N PHE A 44 -1.66 7.65 1.71
CA PHE A 44 -0.36 8.32 1.79
C PHE A 44 -0.38 9.59 2.64
N ALA A 45 -1.42 10.41 2.52
CA ALA A 45 -1.58 11.61 3.33
C ALA A 45 -1.72 11.26 4.83
N ALA A 46 -2.53 10.25 5.16
CA ALA A 46 -2.73 9.78 6.53
C ALA A 46 -1.44 9.16 7.10
N ALA A 47 -0.75 8.32 6.33
CA ALA A 47 0.50 7.69 6.74
C ALA A 47 1.60 8.73 6.96
N LYS A 48 1.72 9.73 6.08
CA LYS A 48 2.64 10.85 6.27
C LYS A 48 2.35 11.66 7.53
N ALA A 49 1.07 11.83 7.85
CA ALA A 49 0.63 12.55 9.05
C ALA A 49 0.71 11.70 10.34
N ASN A 50 1.09 10.42 10.25
CA ASN A 50 0.98 9.46 11.36
C ASN A 50 -0.43 9.40 11.98
N ASP A 51 -1.47 9.63 11.16
CA ASP A 51 -2.88 9.52 11.58
C ASP A 51 -3.31 8.06 11.52
N THR A 52 -2.99 7.30 12.58
CA THR A 52 -3.28 5.86 12.65
C THR A 52 -4.73 5.55 12.36
N GLN A 53 -5.68 6.35 12.87
CA GLN A 53 -7.10 6.09 12.68
C GLN A 53 -7.51 6.19 11.21
N LYS A 54 -7.04 7.22 10.50
CA LYS A 54 -7.30 7.34 9.06
C LYS A 54 -6.55 6.30 8.24
N VAL A 55 -5.33 5.94 8.64
CA VAL A 55 -4.58 4.87 7.97
C VAL A 55 -5.38 3.57 7.99
N GLU A 56 -5.92 3.16 9.15
CA GLU A 56 -6.74 1.95 9.25
C GLU A 56 -7.98 1.97 8.35
N GLN A 57 -8.59 3.15 8.10
CA GLN A 57 -9.78 3.25 7.24
C GLN A 57 -9.50 2.90 5.77
N TYR A 58 -8.27 3.15 5.31
CA TYR A 58 -7.86 2.91 3.91
C TYR A 58 -7.07 1.61 3.72
N LEU A 59 -7.00 0.76 4.74
CA LEU A 59 -6.29 -0.51 4.67
C LEU A 59 -7.22 -1.70 4.70
N ASP A 60 -6.88 -2.70 3.91
CA ASP A 60 -7.36 -4.05 4.03
C ASP A 60 -6.20 -4.94 4.50
N LYS A 61 -6.26 -5.34 5.77
CA LYS A 61 -5.29 -6.25 6.41
C LYS A 61 -5.72 -7.72 6.31
N SER A 62 -6.73 -8.03 5.51
CA SER A 62 -7.10 -9.42 5.23
C SER A 62 -5.98 -10.13 4.46
N GLY A 63 -5.88 -11.44 4.68
CA GLY A 63 -4.87 -12.29 4.05
C GLY A 63 -4.26 -13.28 5.05
N ALA A 64 -3.95 -14.49 4.60
CA ALA A 64 -3.46 -15.54 5.48
C ALA A 64 -2.09 -15.23 6.08
N ILE A 65 -1.19 -14.59 5.33
CA ILE A 65 0.15 -14.22 5.80
C ILE A 65 0.05 -13.09 6.83
N VAL A 66 -0.73 -12.04 6.53
CA VAL A 66 -0.94 -10.92 7.47
C VAL A 66 -1.67 -11.40 8.72
N GLY A 67 -2.67 -12.27 8.58
CA GLY A 67 -3.38 -12.90 9.70
C GLY A 67 -2.46 -13.75 10.59
N MET A 68 -1.57 -14.55 9.99
CA MET A 68 -0.56 -15.30 10.74
C MET A 68 0.41 -14.39 11.49
N LEU A 69 0.88 -13.30 10.86
CA LEU A 69 1.74 -12.30 11.52
C LEU A 69 1.03 -11.63 12.71
N ALA A 70 -0.24 -11.27 12.54
CA ALA A 70 -1.05 -10.69 13.61
C ALA A 70 -1.26 -11.67 14.77
N ALA A 71 -1.56 -12.94 14.48
CA ALA A 71 -1.68 -13.99 15.50
C ALA A 71 -0.36 -14.21 16.26
N ALA A 72 0.77 -14.26 15.55
CA ALA A 72 2.08 -14.37 16.17
C ALA A 72 2.42 -13.16 17.06
N ALA A 73 2.02 -11.96 16.64
CA ALA A 73 2.19 -10.74 17.45
C ALA A 73 1.32 -10.78 18.71
N ALA A 74 0.07 -11.24 18.62
CA ALA A 74 -0.83 -11.37 19.77
C ALA A 74 -0.32 -12.39 20.81
N MET A 75 0.41 -13.41 20.37
CA MET A 75 1.06 -14.39 21.26
C MET A 75 2.41 -13.90 21.82
N GLY A 76 2.82 -12.66 21.53
CA GLY A 76 4.09 -12.09 21.99
C GLY A 76 5.34 -12.68 21.32
N GLN A 77 5.17 -13.46 20.23
CA GLN A 77 6.26 -14.17 19.55
C GLN A 77 6.84 -13.39 18.38
N ALA A 78 6.06 -12.48 17.78
CA ALA A 78 6.54 -11.52 16.80
C ALA A 78 6.54 -10.14 17.44
N GLY A 79 7.72 -9.53 17.61
CA GLY A 79 7.86 -8.18 18.16
C GLY A 79 7.18 -7.12 17.29
N GLY A 80 5.87 -6.96 17.43
CA GLY A 80 5.08 -5.84 16.92
C GLY A 80 5.30 -5.47 15.46
N ILE A 81 5.56 -6.44 14.57
CA ILE A 81 5.80 -6.15 13.15
C ILE A 81 4.49 -5.73 12.52
N ASP A 82 4.30 -4.42 12.36
CA ASP A 82 3.18 -3.85 11.63
C ASP A 82 3.49 -3.84 10.12
N PRO A 83 2.81 -4.66 9.30
CA PRO A 83 3.07 -4.75 7.87
C PRO A 83 2.77 -3.43 7.13
N VAL A 84 2.05 -2.49 7.74
CA VAL A 84 1.82 -1.16 7.18
C VAL A 84 3.12 -0.34 7.13
N ARG A 85 4.02 -0.52 8.10
CA ARG A 85 5.34 0.15 8.10
C ARG A 85 6.22 -0.31 6.95
N ALA A 86 6.00 -1.53 6.45
CA ALA A 86 6.74 -2.06 5.31
C ALA A 86 6.30 -1.40 4.00
N ILE A 87 5.00 -1.10 3.84
CA ILE A 87 4.51 -0.45 2.61
C ILE A 87 4.78 1.05 2.61
N TYR A 88 4.73 1.72 3.77
CA TYR A 88 5.04 3.14 3.88
C TYR A 88 6.18 3.41 4.90
N PRO A 89 7.44 3.47 4.46
CA PRO A 89 8.57 3.80 5.33
C PRO A 89 8.41 5.17 6.00
N GLY A 90 8.54 5.23 7.32
CA GLY A 90 8.38 6.45 8.12
C GLY A 90 7.01 6.58 8.79
N TYR A 91 6.11 5.62 8.57
CA TYR A 91 4.86 5.51 9.32
C TYR A 91 5.10 4.86 10.69
N GLY A 92 4.72 5.54 11.76
CA GLY A 92 4.87 5.11 13.16
C GLY A 92 6.31 5.17 13.67
N ASP A 93 7.30 4.74 12.87
CA ASP A 93 8.72 4.89 13.12
C ASP A 93 9.52 5.01 11.80
N ALA A 94 10.76 5.52 11.91
CA ALA A 94 11.66 5.71 10.77
C ALA A 94 12.75 4.62 10.64
N SER A 95 12.58 3.46 11.31
CA SER A 95 13.58 2.39 11.34
C SER A 95 13.83 1.75 9.97
N LEU A 96 12.80 1.73 9.12
CA LEU A 96 12.87 1.26 7.73
C LEU A 96 13.13 2.40 6.72
N GLY A 97 13.43 3.59 7.23
CA GLY A 97 13.59 4.82 6.47
C GLY A 97 12.41 5.76 6.57
N GLN A 98 12.54 6.95 5.98
CA GLN A 98 11.55 8.01 5.98
C GLN A 98 11.17 8.39 4.55
N THR A 99 9.90 8.20 4.18
CA THR A 99 9.39 8.64 2.88
C THR A 99 9.42 10.18 2.78
N GLN A 100 10.14 10.71 1.81
CA GLN A 100 10.26 12.14 1.51
C GLN A 100 9.24 12.57 0.44
N LYS A 101 9.11 11.74 -0.60
CA LYS A 101 8.26 12.03 -1.76
C LYS A 101 7.59 10.74 -2.24
N VAL A 102 6.34 10.88 -2.67
CA VAL A 102 5.56 9.80 -3.29
C VAL A 102 4.94 10.33 -4.57
N THR A 103 4.98 9.54 -5.62
CA THR A 103 4.36 9.86 -6.91
C THR A 103 3.70 8.61 -7.45
N ILE A 104 2.42 8.72 -7.83
CA ILE A 104 1.70 7.61 -8.45
C ILE A 104 1.81 7.79 -9.97
N GLU A 105 2.50 6.86 -10.64
CA GLU A 105 2.75 6.93 -12.09
C GLU A 105 1.52 6.50 -12.89
N SER A 106 0.84 5.43 -12.46
CA SER A 106 -0.32 4.90 -13.16
C SER A 106 -1.16 4.05 -12.22
N VAL A 107 -2.46 3.95 -12.53
CA VAL A 107 -3.40 3.03 -11.87
C VAL A 107 -4.15 2.27 -12.94
N THR A 108 -4.14 0.95 -12.84
CA THR A 108 -4.89 0.04 -13.70
C THR A 108 -5.96 -0.64 -12.86
N VAL A 109 -7.21 -0.63 -13.33
CA VAL A 109 -8.36 -1.20 -12.61
C VAL A 109 -8.86 -2.42 -13.37
N GLU A 110 -9.01 -3.54 -12.66
CA GLU A 110 -9.49 -4.82 -13.16
C GLU A 110 -10.59 -5.33 -12.23
N GLY A 111 -11.85 -5.03 -12.57
CA GLY A 111 -13.01 -5.35 -11.73
C GLY A 111 -12.92 -4.68 -10.35
N ASP A 112 -12.92 -5.50 -9.31
CA ASP A 112 -12.84 -5.06 -7.91
C ASP A 112 -11.40 -4.96 -7.39
N ARG A 113 -10.39 -5.01 -8.27
CA ARG A 113 -8.99 -4.79 -7.92
C ARG A 113 -8.38 -3.67 -8.73
N ALA A 114 -7.39 -2.99 -8.16
CA ALA A 114 -6.57 -2.02 -8.86
C ALA A 114 -5.10 -2.21 -8.50
N LYS A 115 -4.21 -1.96 -9.47
CA LYS A 115 -2.76 -1.93 -9.30
C LYS A 115 -2.26 -0.54 -9.61
N ALA A 116 -1.56 0.06 -8.66
CA ALA A 116 -0.97 1.38 -8.78
C ALA A 116 0.56 1.27 -8.80
N LYS A 117 1.21 1.76 -9.85
CA LYS A 117 2.67 1.89 -9.89
C LYS A 117 3.06 3.17 -9.18
N VAL A 118 3.90 3.06 -8.16
CA VAL A 118 4.28 4.17 -7.29
C VAL A 118 5.80 4.30 -7.30
N VAL A 119 6.27 5.55 -7.32
CA VAL A 119 7.68 5.89 -7.08
C VAL A 119 7.75 6.59 -5.74
N MET A 120 8.61 6.09 -4.85
CA MET A 120 8.85 6.68 -3.53
C MET A 120 10.33 7.02 -3.38
N GLU A 121 10.61 8.22 -2.90
CA GLU A 121 11.94 8.62 -2.45
C GLU A 121 11.99 8.47 -0.92
N VAL A 122 12.84 7.57 -0.44
CA VAL A 122 12.94 7.17 0.97
C VAL A 122 14.33 7.49 1.48
N ALA A 123 14.42 8.24 2.58
CA ALA A 123 15.67 8.49 3.30
C ALA A 123 15.99 7.28 4.18
N VAL A 124 17.13 6.62 3.95
CA VAL A 124 17.64 5.51 4.77
C VAL A 124 19.10 5.83 5.12
N ASP A 125 19.46 5.82 6.40
CA ASP A 125 20.84 6.09 6.86
C ASP A 125 21.47 7.37 6.28
N GLY A 126 20.67 8.43 6.12
CA GLY A 126 21.12 9.72 5.57
C GLY A 126 21.28 9.76 4.03
N LYS A 127 20.91 8.69 3.31
CA LYS A 127 20.88 8.63 1.84
C LYS A 127 19.45 8.50 1.34
N THR A 128 19.14 9.18 0.23
CA THR A 128 17.85 9.02 -0.44
C THR A 128 17.93 7.87 -1.45
N GLU A 129 17.08 6.87 -1.27
CA GLU A 129 16.88 5.77 -2.20
C GLU A 129 15.54 5.93 -2.91
N THR A 130 15.46 5.55 -4.19
CA THR A 130 14.22 5.54 -4.95
C THR A 130 13.73 4.10 -5.10
N ILE A 131 12.53 3.81 -4.60
CA ILE A 131 11.87 2.51 -4.74
C ILE A 131 10.65 2.64 -5.66
N LYS A 132 10.32 1.57 -6.38
CA LYS A 132 9.21 1.55 -7.35
C LYS A 132 8.18 0.45 -7.05
N PRO A 133 7.51 0.46 -5.89
CA PRO A 133 6.54 -0.56 -5.54
C PRO A 133 5.26 -0.48 -6.37
N THR A 134 4.58 -1.61 -6.47
CA THR A 134 3.20 -1.70 -6.93
C THR A 134 2.27 -1.84 -5.73
N TYR A 135 1.39 -0.87 -5.57
CA TYR A 135 0.31 -0.91 -4.59
C TYR A 135 -0.89 -1.65 -5.16
N VAL A 136 -1.44 -2.57 -4.37
CA VAL A 136 -2.65 -3.30 -4.74
C VAL A 136 -3.80 -2.75 -3.90
N LEU A 137 -4.87 -2.36 -4.57
CA LEU A 137 -6.11 -1.93 -3.95
C LEU A 137 -7.23 -2.90 -4.27
N VAL A 138 -8.13 -3.07 -3.32
CA VAL A 138 -9.35 -3.88 -3.48
C VAL A 138 -10.56 -3.02 -3.16
N LYS A 139 -11.64 -3.25 -3.90
CA LYS A 139 -12.91 -2.58 -3.68
C LYS A 139 -13.67 -3.34 -2.62
N THR A 140 -14.00 -2.65 -1.54
CA THR A 140 -14.82 -3.15 -0.43
C THR A 140 -16.15 -2.40 -0.40
N GLU A 141 -17.06 -2.79 0.50
CA GLU A 141 -18.33 -2.09 0.72
C GLU A 141 -18.12 -0.62 1.13
N ASP A 142 -17.05 -0.34 1.87
CA ASP A 142 -16.69 1.02 2.33
C ASP A 142 -15.90 1.82 1.27
N GLY A 143 -15.58 1.21 0.12
CA GLY A 143 -14.76 1.82 -0.93
C GLY A 143 -13.43 1.09 -1.16
N TRP A 144 -12.53 1.74 -1.91
CA TRP A 144 -11.22 1.18 -2.22
C TRP A 144 -10.29 1.23 -1.01
N LYS A 145 -9.63 0.10 -0.72
CA LYS A 145 -8.65 -0.03 0.36
C LYS A 145 -7.35 -0.62 -0.16
N VAL A 146 -6.22 -0.22 0.40
CA VAL A 146 -4.90 -0.79 0.11
C VAL A 146 -4.84 -2.18 0.73
N GLN A 147 -4.74 -3.20 -0.10
CA GLN A 147 -4.59 -4.58 0.36
C GLN A 147 -3.12 -4.77 0.76
N VAL A 148 -2.90 -4.96 2.07
CA VAL A 148 -1.56 -4.93 2.67
C VAL A 148 -0.72 -6.13 2.23
N GLN A 149 -1.27 -7.33 2.24
CA GLN A 149 -0.53 -8.56 1.91
C GLN A 149 0.06 -8.51 0.49
N ASP A 150 -0.78 -8.32 -0.51
CA ASP A 150 -0.43 -8.19 -1.93
C ASP A 150 0.48 -7.01 -2.20
N THR A 151 0.31 -5.89 -1.49
CA THR A 151 1.22 -4.76 -1.67
C THR A 151 2.61 -5.11 -1.15
N VAL A 152 2.73 -5.57 0.11
CA VAL A 152 4.02 -5.95 0.71
C VAL A 152 4.68 -7.07 -0.09
N PHE A 153 3.99 -8.20 -0.26
CA PHE A 153 4.59 -9.42 -0.78
C PHE A 153 4.58 -9.48 -2.31
N GLY A 154 3.67 -8.78 -2.98
CA GLY A 154 3.67 -8.64 -4.44
C GLY A 154 4.75 -7.69 -4.96
N SER A 155 5.22 -6.76 -4.13
CA SER A 155 6.36 -5.87 -4.44
C SER A 155 7.51 -6.04 -3.45
N PHE A 156 7.73 -7.27 -2.98
CA PHE A 156 8.63 -7.56 -1.86
C PHE A 156 10.04 -7.00 -2.06
N ASN A 157 10.69 -7.24 -3.20
CA ASN A 157 12.03 -6.75 -3.48
C ASN A 157 12.11 -5.22 -3.65
N GLN A 158 10.99 -4.53 -3.86
CA GLN A 158 10.96 -3.05 -3.92
C GLN A 158 10.97 -2.45 -2.51
N PHE A 159 10.30 -3.09 -1.56
CA PHE A 159 10.28 -2.66 -0.15
C PHE A 159 11.47 -3.21 0.65
N VAL A 160 11.97 -4.39 0.29
CA VAL A 160 13.07 -5.07 0.97
C VAL A 160 14.34 -4.98 0.13
N THR A 161 15.23 -4.06 0.51
CA THR A 161 16.53 -3.91 -0.17
C THR A 161 17.36 -5.21 -0.09
N PRO A 162 18.31 -5.44 -1.02
CA PRO A 162 19.16 -6.63 -0.99
C PRO A 162 19.96 -6.81 0.31
N ARG A 163 20.27 -5.71 1.00
CA ARG A 163 20.92 -5.74 2.32
C ARG A 163 19.93 -6.24 3.38
N LEU A 164 18.73 -5.67 3.41
CA LEU A 164 17.68 -6.07 4.35
C LEU A 164 17.27 -7.53 4.13
N ARG A 165 17.17 -7.97 2.87
CA ARG A 165 16.87 -9.35 2.49
C ARG A 165 17.86 -10.34 3.09
N ARG A 166 19.17 -10.05 3.02
CA ARG A 166 20.22 -10.90 3.63
C ARG A 166 20.12 -10.94 5.15
N THR A 167 19.69 -9.86 5.79
CA THR A 167 19.45 -9.85 7.24
C THR A 167 18.22 -10.67 7.60
N LEU A 168 17.11 -10.50 6.87
CA LEU A 168 15.90 -11.31 7.03
C LEU A 168 16.20 -12.80 6.81
N GLU A 169 16.93 -13.16 5.74
CA GLU A 169 17.32 -14.54 5.47
C GLU A 169 18.10 -15.14 6.65
N ARG A 170 19.06 -14.40 7.23
CA ARG A 170 19.81 -14.86 8.41
C ARG A 170 18.93 -15.05 9.63
N GLN A 171 18.01 -14.12 9.89
CA GLN A 171 17.05 -14.24 10.99
C GLN A 171 16.13 -15.45 10.80
N LEU A 172 15.57 -15.62 9.59
CA LEU A 172 14.71 -16.74 9.24
C LEU A 172 15.45 -18.08 9.32
N ARG A 173 16.73 -18.15 8.91
CA ARG A 173 17.58 -19.33 9.14
C ARG A 173 17.80 -19.62 10.61
N GLY A 174 17.98 -18.57 11.42
CA GLY A 174 18.04 -18.69 12.88
C GLY A 174 16.79 -19.36 13.44
N VAL A 175 15.60 -18.92 12.99
CA VAL A 175 14.32 -19.54 13.35
C VAL A 175 14.24 -20.98 12.86
N ALA A 176 14.58 -21.25 11.60
CA ALA A 176 14.53 -22.59 11.01
C ALA A 176 15.38 -23.61 11.77
N ASN A 177 16.51 -23.17 12.33
CA ASN A 177 17.45 -24.00 13.09
C ASN A 177 17.19 -23.97 14.60
N SER A 178 16.16 -23.28 15.07
CA SER A 178 15.77 -23.21 16.49
C SER A 178 14.75 -24.30 16.86
N PRO A 179 14.47 -24.53 18.15
CA PRO A 179 13.37 -25.39 18.59
C PRO A 179 12.00 -24.97 18.03
N MET A 180 11.83 -23.69 17.69
CA MET A 180 10.61 -23.17 17.05
C MET A 180 10.56 -23.43 15.53
N GLY A 181 11.65 -23.91 14.93
CA GLY A 181 11.76 -24.11 13.48
C GLY A 181 10.77 -25.13 12.94
N ALA A 182 10.52 -26.24 13.65
CA ALA A 182 9.54 -27.23 13.25
C ALA A 182 8.10 -26.68 13.26
N MET A 183 7.75 -25.91 14.30
CA MET A 183 6.46 -25.23 14.41
C MET A 183 6.30 -24.18 13.32
N ALA A 184 7.32 -23.37 13.07
CA ALA A 184 7.30 -22.34 12.03
C ALA A 184 7.13 -22.96 10.62
N LYS A 185 7.84 -24.07 10.33
CA LYS A 185 7.63 -24.82 9.09
C LYS A 185 6.21 -25.33 8.96
N GLN A 186 5.65 -25.92 10.02
CA GLN A 186 4.28 -26.43 10.00
C GLN A 186 3.27 -25.32 9.70
N GLN A 187 3.35 -24.18 10.39
CA GLN A 187 2.48 -23.02 10.13
C GLN A 187 2.62 -22.50 8.70
N LEU A 188 3.84 -22.43 8.16
CA LEU A 188 4.07 -22.01 6.78
C LEU A 188 3.55 -23.03 5.75
N GLN A 189 3.52 -24.32 6.07
CA GLN A 189 2.92 -25.33 5.20
C GLN A 189 1.39 -25.15 5.09
N GLU A 190 0.71 -24.76 6.17
CA GLU A 190 -0.75 -24.52 6.17
C GLU A 190 -1.14 -23.38 5.21
N ILE A 191 -0.28 -22.38 5.05
CA ILE A 191 -0.50 -21.23 4.15
C ILE A 191 0.38 -21.26 2.90
N ARG A 192 0.99 -22.40 2.58
CA ARG A 192 1.97 -22.52 1.48
C ARG A 192 1.41 -22.06 0.13
N ALA A 193 0.18 -22.46 -0.19
CA ALA A 193 -0.48 -22.06 -1.43
C ALA A 193 -0.66 -20.55 -1.53
N GLU A 194 -0.85 -19.86 -0.41
CA GLU A 194 -0.93 -18.40 -0.36
C GLU A 194 0.46 -17.78 -0.54
N ILE A 195 1.48 -18.34 0.11
CA ILE A 195 2.86 -17.87 -0.02
C ILE A 195 3.38 -18.00 -1.45
N GLU A 196 3.06 -19.10 -2.14
CA GLU A 196 3.53 -19.36 -3.50
C GLU A 196 2.98 -18.36 -4.54
N LYS A 197 1.92 -17.60 -4.22
CA LYS A 197 1.46 -16.44 -5.02
C LYS A 197 2.47 -15.30 -5.06
N TYR A 198 3.41 -15.25 -4.10
CA TYR A 198 4.42 -14.21 -3.94
C TYR A 198 5.82 -14.81 -4.14
N PRO A 199 6.31 -14.94 -5.38
CA PRO A 199 7.49 -15.75 -5.69
C PRO A 199 8.77 -15.26 -4.99
N GLU A 200 8.93 -13.95 -4.85
CA GLU A 200 10.11 -13.36 -4.20
C GLU A 200 10.15 -13.69 -2.69
N PHE A 201 9.00 -13.61 -2.03
CA PHE A 201 8.86 -13.97 -0.63
C PHE A 201 9.00 -15.49 -0.41
N ALA A 202 8.36 -16.29 -1.27
CA ALA A 202 8.51 -17.75 -1.25
C ALA A 202 9.96 -18.18 -1.43
N GLN A 203 10.71 -17.51 -2.31
CA GLN A 203 12.14 -17.79 -2.52
C GLN A 203 12.96 -17.48 -1.26
N LEU A 204 12.68 -16.38 -0.56
CA LEU A 204 13.34 -16.04 0.70
C LEU A 204 13.14 -17.14 1.75
N LEU A 205 11.91 -17.62 1.92
CA LEU A 205 11.58 -18.67 2.89
C LEU A 205 12.24 -20.02 2.54
N LYS A 206 12.29 -20.38 1.24
CA LYS A 206 13.03 -21.55 0.74
C LYS A 206 14.53 -21.44 1.03
N GLN A 207 15.14 -20.28 0.75
CA GLN A 207 16.55 -20.00 1.04
C GLN A 207 16.86 -20.05 2.54
N ALA A 208 15.86 -19.76 3.38
CA ALA A 208 15.96 -19.87 4.83
C ALA A 208 15.69 -21.30 5.36
N GLY A 209 15.24 -22.23 4.53
CA GLY A 209 14.93 -23.62 4.92
C GLY A 209 13.59 -23.76 5.64
N LEU A 210 12.67 -22.81 5.47
CA LEU A 210 11.35 -22.78 6.12
C LEU A 210 10.21 -23.29 5.21
N LEU A 211 10.43 -23.34 3.90
CA LEU A 211 9.56 -23.94 2.88
C LEU A 211 10.30 -25.01 2.11
#